data_AF-A0A8H6N0H5-F1
#
_entry.id   AF-A0A8H6N0H5-F1
#
_cell.length_a   1.000
_cell.length_b   1.000
_cell.length_c   1.000
_cell.angle_alpha   90.00
_cell.angle_beta   90.00
_cell.angle_gamma   90.00
#
_symmetry.space_group_name_H-M   'P 1'
#
loop_
_entity.id
_entity.type
_entity.pdbx_description
1 polymer ?
#
loop_
_entity_poly.entity_id
_entity_poly.type
_entity_poly.pdbx_seq_one_letter_code
_entity_poly.pdbx_strand_id
1 'polypeptide(L)'
;MTKPRYARNMVIVLAGYTGDMERLMGTNPGLRSRFPTHLEFPHLDPENCLAHIRASWTMGQDADAEMLDLFERLAETRGWANARDVETLATNITMAVFEREGTREDVLGIVGGVGLSISVDEVLGALREMLRDRGGEVPEQEEQEGDKQLSFSFADVSKPPEGLFFSWDQNVA
;
A
#
# COMPACT_ATOMS: atom_id res chain seq x y z
N MET A 1 24.90 -33.43 29.73
CA MET A 1 25.40 -32.06 29.98
C MET A 1 26.39 -31.70 28.89
N THR A 2 26.28 -30.50 28.32
CA THR A 2 27.04 -30.01 27.15
C THR A 2 28.56 -30.05 27.37
N LYS A 3 29.33 -30.33 26.30
CA LYS A 3 30.80 -30.40 26.35
C LYS A 3 31.39 -29.10 26.93
N PRO A 4 32.42 -29.15 27.81
CA PRO A 4 33.00 -27.98 28.49
C PRO A 4 33.41 -26.83 27.56
N ARG A 5 33.80 -27.15 26.30
CA ARG A 5 34.20 -26.16 25.28
C ARG A 5 33.10 -25.18 24.86
N TYR A 6 31.83 -25.52 25.09
CA TYR A 6 30.67 -24.68 24.74
C TYR A 6 30.03 -24.05 25.99
N ALA A 7 30.56 -24.33 27.18
CA ALA A 7 30.11 -23.68 28.40
C ALA A 7 30.39 -22.17 28.28
N ARG A 8 29.35 -21.36 28.40
CA ARG A 8 29.36 -19.87 28.29
C ARG A 8 29.52 -19.26 26.89
N ASN A 9 29.42 -20.05 25.81
CA ASN A 9 29.46 -19.55 24.42
C ASN A 9 28.13 -19.72 23.66
N MET A 10 27.01 -19.85 24.37
CA MET A 10 25.69 -20.08 23.78
C MET A 10 24.80 -18.86 24.01
N VAL A 11 24.28 -18.30 22.93
CA VAL A 11 23.21 -17.30 22.95
C VAL A 11 21.90 -18.02 22.65
N ILE A 12 20.88 -17.78 23.47
CA ILE A 12 19.52 -18.28 23.25
C ILE A 12 18.64 -17.05 23.06
N VAL A 13 17.96 -16.97 21.93
CA VAL A 13 16.97 -15.93 21.62
C VAL A 13 15.60 -16.59 21.61
N LEU A 14 14.65 -16.03 22.36
CA LEU A 14 13.24 -16.37 22.30
C LEU A 14 12.52 -15.23 21.59
N ALA A 15 11.62 -15.57 20.67
CA ALA A 15 10.84 -14.60 19.91
C ALA A 15 9.39 -15.10 19.80
N GLY A 16 8.45 -14.16 19.90
CA GLY A 16 7.02 -14.40 19.86
C GLY A 16 6.26 -13.09 20.10
N TYR A 17 4.93 -13.13 19.99
CA TYR A 17 4.09 -11.98 20.31
C TYR A 17 4.18 -11.64 21.80
N THR A 18 4.06 -10.35 22.14
CA THR A 18 4.24 -9.83 23.50
C THR A 18 3.45 -10.63 24.54
N GLY A 19 2.15 -10.87 24.31
CA GLY A 19 1.31 -11.64 25.24
C GLY A 19 1.74 -13.10 25.43
N ASP A 20 2.18 -13.76 24.36
CA ASP A 20 2.68 -15.14 24.43
C ASP A 20 4.00 -15.21 25.22
N MET A 21 4.87 -14.21 25.01
CA MET A 21 6.14 -14.09 25.72
C MET A 21 5.93 -13.78 27.20
N GLU A 22 4.99 -12.92 27.56
CA GLU A 22 4.62 -12.66 28.95
C GLU A 22 4.12 -13.93 29.65
N ARG A 23 3.26 -14.70 28.98
CA ARG A 23 2.75 -15.98 29.50
C ARG A 23 3.87 -17.02 29.66
N LEU A 24 4.78 -17.11 28.69
CA LEU A 24 5.96 -17.97 28.77
C LEU A 24 6.85 -17.59 29.96
N MET A 25 7.12 -16.29 30.14
CA MET A 25 7.91 -15.77 31.26
C MET A 25 7.22 -15.97 32.61
N GLY A 26 5.88 -16.00 32.65
CA GLY A 26 5.09 -16.30 33.85
C GLY A 26 5.05 -17.77 34.25
N THR A 27 5.45 -18.69 33.37
CA THR A 27 5.35 -20.14 33.62
C THR A 27 6.31 -20.62 34.73
N ASN A 28 7.46 -19.98 34.86
CA ASN A 28 8.43 -20.27 35.92
C ASN A 28 9.19 -18.99 36.30
N PRO A 29 9.20 -18.58 37.58
CA PRO A 29 9.94 -17.40 38.03
C PRO A 29 11.43 -17.40 37.63
N GLY A 30 12.04 -18.58 37.51
CA GLY A 30 13.42 -18.76 37.06
C GLY A 30 13.66 -18.53 35.57
N LEU A 31 12.62 -18.42 34.74
CA LEU A 31 12.77 -18.03 33.33
C LEU A 31 13.04 -16.53 33.20
N ARG A 32 12.29 -15.69 33.93
CA ARG A 32 12.52 -14.23 33.93
C ARG A 32 13.95 -13.84 34.32
N SER A 33 14.56 -14.55 35.29
CA SER A 33 15.95 -14.28 35.67
C SER A 33 17.00 -14.76 34.66
N ARG A 34 16.64 -15.72 33.79
CA ARG A 34 17.53 -16.26 32.74
C ARG A 34 17.44 -15.50 31.43
N PHE A 35 16.37 -14.74 31.21
CA PHE A 35 16.15 -13.87 30.05
C PHE A 35 15.96 -12.42 30.50
N PRO A 36 17.01 -11.74 31.02
CA PRO A 36 16.91 -10.38 31.53
C PRO A 36 16.80 -9.32 30.43
N THR A 37 17.26 -9.63 29.21
CA THR A 37 17.18 -8.72 28.07
C THR A 37 15.86 -8.94 27.34
N HIS A 38 15.04 -7.89 27.26
CA HIS A 38 13.81 -7.86 26.48
C HIS A 38 13.93 -6.79 25.40
N LEU A 39 13.62 -7.16 24.16
CA LEU A 39 13.55 -6.24 23.03
C LEU A 39 12.15 -6.40 22.43
N GLU A 40 11.40 -5.31 22.43
CA GLU A 40 10.08 -5.24 21.81
C GLU A 40 10.22 -4.56 20.45
N PHE A 41 9.66 -5.19 19.42
CA PHE A 41 9.61 -4.64 18.07
C PHE A 41 8.18 -4.16 17.83
N PRO A 42 7.95 -2.84 17.71
CA PRO A 42 6.62 -2.33 17.40
C PRO A 42 6.17 -2.77 16.01
N HIS A 43 4.86 -2.67 15.78
CA HIS A 43 4.28 -2.85 14.46
C HIS A 43 4.90 -1.86 13.45
N LEU A 44 4.92 -2.25 12.18
CA LEU A 44 5.46 -1.39 11.14
C LEU A 44 4.45 -0.27 10.87
N ASP A 45 4.84 0.97 11.16
CA ASP A 45 3.99 2.13 10.91
C ASP A 45 3.66 2.26 9.40
N PRO A 46 2.47 2.78 9.03
CA PRO A 46 2.07 2.96 7.64
C PRO A 46 3.10 3.69 6.77
N GLU A 47 3.77 4.71 7.31
CA GLU A 47 4.81 5.47 6.62
C GLU A 47 6.04 4.60 6.33
N ASN A 48 6.39 3.72 7.26
CA ASN A 48 7.49 2.78 7.08
C ASN A 48 7.13 1.68 6.07
N CYS A 49 5.87 1.24 6.04
CA CYS A 49 5.36 0.34 4.99
C CYS A 49 5.49 0.98 3.60
N LEU A 50 5.02 2.23 3.45
CA LEU A 50 5.12 2.98 2.20
C LEU A 50 6.58 3.19 1.78
N ALA A 51 7.45 3.60 2.71
CA ALA A 51 8.87 3.78 2.44
C ALA A 51 9.53 2.47 1.96
N HIS A 52 9.13 1.33 2.51
CA HIS A 52 9.64 0.02 2.08
C HIS A 52 9.23 -0.32 0.65
N ILE A 53 7.98 -0.06 0.26
CA ILE A 53 7.50 -0.25 -1.12
C ILE A 53 8.22 0.71 -2.09
N ARG A 54 8.39 1.97 -1.69
CA ARG A 54 9.10 3.00 -2.46
C ARG A 54 10.58 2.70 -2.66
N ALA A 55 11.21 2.00 -1.72
CA ALA A 55 12.58 1.55 -1.86
C ALA A 55 12.72 0.40 -2.86
N SER A 56 11.67 -0.44 -2.99
CA SER A 56 11.65 -1.56 -3.92
C SER A 56 11.40 -1.12 -5.36
N TRP A 57 10.58 -0.08 -5.59
CA TRP A 57 10.13 0.30 -6.94
C TRP A 57 10.19 1.79 -7.22
N THR A 58 10.47 2.14 -8.48
CA THR A 58 10.35 3.52 -8.97
C THR A 58 8.93 3.75 -9.49
N MET A 59 8.15 4.56 -8.78
CA MET A 59 6.78 4.92 -9.16
C MET A 59 6.47 6.39 -8.84
N GLY A 60 5.43 6.99 -9.44
CA GLY A 60 5.01 8.37 -9.17
C GLY A 60 4.46 8.55 -7.74
N GLN A 61 4.52 9.76 -7.17
CA GLN A 61 4.11 10.04 -5.77
C GLN A 61 2.60 10.30 -5.59
N ASP A 62 1.83 10.31 -6.67
CA ASP A 62 0.47 10.84 -6.72
C ASP A 62 -0.56 10.05 -5.88
N ALA A 63 -0.19 8.88 -5.36
CA ALA A 63 -1.06 8.02 -4.55
C ALA A 63 -0.55 7.70 -3.14
N ASP A 64 0.48 8.41 -2.65
CA ASP A 64 1.02 8.16 -1.30
C ASP A 64 -0.05 8.28 -0.22
N ALA A 65 -0.93 9.28 -0.30
CA ALA A 65 -2.02 9.47 0.66
C ALA A 65 -3.00 8.30 0.70
N GLU A 66 -3.35 7.75 -0.47
CA GLU A 66 -4.27 6.62 -0.55
C GLU A 66 -3.61 5.31 -0.07
N MET A 67 -2.32 5.11 -0.39
CA MET A 67 -1.57 3.96 0.12
C MET A 67 -1.43 4.00 1.64
N LEU A 68 -1.21 5.19 2.22
CA LEU A 68 -1.16 5.37 3.67
C LEU A 68 -2.49 5.00 4.33
N ASP A 69 -3.63 5.48 3.81
CA ASP A 69 -4.96 5.11 4.33
C ASP A 69 -5.19 3.58 4.28
N LEU A 70 -4.81 2.94 3.17
CA LEU A 70 -4.92 1.48 3.06
C LEU A 70 -4.02 0.73 4.06
N PHE A 71 -2.80 1.22 4.30
CA PHE A 71 -1.90 0.64 5.31
C PHE A 71 -2.40 0.87 6.74
N GLU A 72 -2.98 2.03 7.04
CA GLU A 72 -3.63 2.31 8.34
C GLU A 72 -4.77 1.31 8.59
N ARG A 73 -5.66 1.12 7.62
CA ARG A 73 -6.74 0.13 7.72
C ARG A 73 -6.22 -1.29 7.86
N LEU A 74 -5.18 -1.65 7.09
CA LEU A 74 -4.53 -2.95 7.21
C LEU A 74 -4.02 -3.17 8.63
N ALA A 75 -3.37 -2.18 9.24
CA ALA A 75 -2.84 -2.27 10.59
C ALA A 75 -3.92 -2.52 11.67
N GLU A 76 -5.16 -2.11 11.41
CA GLU A 76 -6.31 -2.37 12.29
C GLU A 76 -6.90 -3.78 12.14
N THR A 77 -6.57 -4.50 11.05
CA THR A 77 -7.08 -5.86 10.83
C THR A 77 -6.41 -6.87 11.75
N ARG A 78 -7.18 -7.87 12.20
CA ARG A 78 -6.65 -8.98 13.03
C ARG A 78 -5.66 -9.87 12.26
N GLY A 79 -5.71 -9.86 10.93
CA GLY A 79 -4.87 -10.71 10.08
C GLY A 79 -3.52 -10.09 9.72
N TRP A 80 -3.27 -8.83 10.06
CA TRP A 80 -2.08 -8.09 9.64
C TRP A 80 -0.78 -8.72 10.12
N ALA A 81 0.06 -9.16 9.18
CA ALA A 81 1.35 -9.79 9.46
C ALA A 81 2.54 -8.82 9.37
N ASN A 82 2.30 -7.50 9.40
CA ASN A 82 3.32 -6.45 9.35
C ASN A 82 4.25 -6.59 8.14
N ALA A 83 5.58 -6.50 8.34
CA ALA A 83 6.58 -6.59 7.28
C ALA A 83 6.43 -7.83 6.37
N ARG A 84 5.90 -8.94 6.90
CA ARG A 84 5.61 -10.13 6.07
C ARG A 84 4.56 -9.85 5.00
N ASP A 85 3.51 -9.11 5.35
CA ASP A 85 2.46 -8.77 4.40
C ASP A 85 2.97 -7.72 3.39
N VAL A 86 3.78 -6.74 3.81
CA VAL A 86 4.45 -5.79 2.89
C VAL A 86 5.35 -6.52 1.89
N GLU A 87 6.14 -7.50 2.33
CA GLU A 87 6.98 -8.31 1.45
C GLU A 87 6.16 -9.20 0.51
N THR A 88 5.04 -9.74 1.02
CA THR A 88 4.11 -10.56 0.22
C THR A 88 3.48 -9.71 -0.87
N LEU A 89 3.04 -8.49 -0.54
CA LEU A 89 2.51 -7.51 -1.48
C LEU A 89 3.54 -7.19 -2.57
N ALA A 90 4.79 -6.89 -2.17
CA ALA A 90 5.87 -6.61 -3.10
C ALA A 90 6.16 -7.79 -4.04
N THR A 91 6.21 -9.00 -3.49
CA THR A 91 6.41 -10.21 -4.29
C THR A 91 5.29 -10.39 -5.31
N ASN A 92 4.04 -10.27 -4.87
CA ASN A 92 2.86 -10.49 -5.73
C ASN A 92 2.79 -9.48 -6.88
N ILE A 93 3.00 -8.19 -6.60
CA ILE A 93 3.00 -7.15 -7.65
C ILE A 93 4.14 -7.37 -8.63
N THR A 94 5.34 -7.71 -8.14
CA THR A 94 6.49 -8.01 -9.01
C THR A 94 6.17 -9.18 -9.94
N MET A 95 5.62 -10.26 -9.41
CA MET A 95 5.21 -11.43 -10.21
C MET A 95 4.14 -11.07 -11.24
N ALA A 96 3.12 -10.28 -10.86
CA ALA A 96 2.06 -9.85 -11.78
C ALA A 96 2.62 -9.03 -12.96
N VAL A 97 3.56 -8.11 -12.70
CA VAL A 97 4.22 -7.33 -13.76
C VAL A 97 5.09 -8.21 -14.65
N PHE A 98 5.81 -9.17 -14.08
CA PHE A 98 6.57 -10.16 -14.87
C PHE A 98 5.67 -11.03 -15.74
N GLU A 99 4.48 -11.39 -15.29
CA GLU A 99 3.54 -12.19 -16.10
C GLU A 99 2.90 -11.38 -17.24
N ARG A 100 2.63 -10.09 -17.00
CA ARG A 100 2.10 -9.16 -18.02
C ARG A 100 3.11 -8.85 -19.12
N GLU A 101 4.34 -8.51 -18.73
CA GLU A 101 5.43 -8.05 -19.61
C GLU A 101 6.42 -9.16 -19.98
N GLY A 102 6.19 -10.39 -19.52
CA GLY A 102 7.13 -11.53 -19.64
C GLY A 102 7.17 -12.18 -21.01
N THR A 103 6.95 -11.44 -22.10
CA THR A 103 7.14 -11.98 -23.45
C THR A 103 8.61 -11.91 -23.87
N ARG A 104 9.02 -12.78 -24.79
CA ARG A 104 10.43 -12.94 -25.21
C ARG A 104 11.01 -11.67 -25.86
N GLU A 105 10.18 -10.79 -26.40
CA GLU A 105 10.60 -9.50 -26.98
C GLU A 105 10.97 -8.47 -25.90
N ASP A 106 10.28 -8.48 -24.76
CA ASP A 106 10.49 -7.52 -23.67
C ASP A 106 11.78 -7.81 -22.88
N VAL A 107 12.18 -9.09 -22.80
CA VAL A 107 13.49 -9.49 -22.21
C VAL A 107 14.66 -8.88 -22.98
N LEU A 108 14.56 -8.73 -24.31
CA LEU A 108 15.57 -8.03 -25.12
C LEU A 108 15.51 -6.50 -24.90
N GLY A 109 14.32 -5.96 -24.64
CA GLY A 109 14.11 -4.57 -24.20
C GLY A 109 14.74 -4.26 -22.83
N ILE A 110 14.74 -5.22 -21.90
CA ILE A 110 15.42 -5.10 -20.59
C ILE A 110 16.94 -4.99 -20.77
N VAL A 111 17.53 -5.70 -21.74
CA VAL A 111 18.95 -5.53 -22.12
C VAL A 111 19.19 -4.18 -22.82
N GLY A 112 18.16 -3.61 -23.44
CA GLY A 112 18.17 -2.29 -24.09
C GLY A 112 17.76 -1.10 -23.20
N GLY A 113 17.42 -1.32 -21.93
CA GLY A 113 17.09 -0.26 -20.96
C GLY A 113 15.60 0.13 -20.88
N VAL A 114 14.68 -0.60 -21.51
CA VAL A 114 13.24 -0.46 -21.23
C VAL A 114 12.92 -1.34 -20.02
N GLY A 115 12.88 -0.73 -18.84
CA GLY A 115 12.65 -1.44 -17.58
C GLY A 115 11.20 -1.88 -17.40
N LEU A 116 10.99 -2.86 -16.51
CA LEU A 116 9.66 -3.20 -16.00
C LEU A 116 9.09 -1.98 -15.26
N SER A 117 7.87 -1.57 -15.62
CA SER A 117 7.19 -0.44 -14.97
C SER A 117 5.99 -0.95 -14.18
N ILE A 118 5.87 -0.49 -12.94
CA ILE A 118 4.76 -0.77 -12.04
C ILE A 118 3.88 0.48 -12.01
N SER A 119 2.60 0.32 -12.32
CA SER A 119 1.63 1.41 -12.23
C SER A 119 1.11 1.56 -10.80
N VAL A 120 0.68 2.79 -10.48
CA VAL A 120 0.06 3.10 -9.18
C VAL A 120 -1.20 2.27 -8.94
N ASP A 121 -2.02 2.08 -9.97
CA ASP A 121 -3.27 1.30 -9.89
C ASP A 121 -3.03 -0.17 -9.54
N GLU A 122 -1.92 -0.77 -10.00
CA GLU A 122 -1.54 -2.13 -9.64
C GLU A 122 -1.21 -2.27 -8.16
N VAL A 123 -0.49 -1.29 -7.61
CA VAL A 123 -0.15 -1.27 -6.18
C VAL A 123 -1.40 -1.08 -5.34
N LEU A 124 -2.25 -0.11 -5.70
CA LEU A 124 -3.52 0.13 -5.01
C LEU A 124 -4.47 -1.07 -5.12
N GLY A 125 -4.56 -1.71 -6.29
CA GLY A 125 -5.34 -2.91 -6.51
C GLY A 125 -4.92 -4.04 -5.57
N ALA A 126 -3.62 -4.32 -5.50
CA ALA A 126 -3.07 -5.37 -4.64
C ALA A 126 -3.21 -5.04 -3.14
N LEU A 127 -3.08 -3.77 -2.74
CA LEU A 127 -3.34 -3.33 -1.36
C LEU A 127 -4.81 -3.55 -0.96
N ARG A 128 -5.76 -3.18 -1.83
CA ARG A 128 -7.19 -3.38 -1.59
C ARG A 128 -7.56 -4.86 -1.54
N GLU A 129 -6.96 -5.69 -2.39
CA GLU A 129 -7.12 -7.15 -2.34
C GLU A 129 -6.61 -7.73 -1.02
N MET A 130 -5.40 -7.33 -0.61
CA MET A 130 -4.83 -7.75 0.68
C MET A 130 -5.71 -7.30 1.86
N LEU A 131 -6.21 -6.07 1.85
CA LEU A 131 -7.10 -5.56 2.89
C LEU A 131 -8.37 -6.40 3.01
N ARG A 132 -8.96 -6.77 1.87
CA ARG A 132 -10.13 -7.66 1.82
C ARG A 132 -9.82 -9.06 2.37
N ASP A 133 -8.70 -9.64 1.99
CA ASP A 133 -8.25 -10.96 2.47
C ASP A 133 -8.01 -11.00 3.98
N ARG A 134 -7.60 -9.86 4.55
CA ARG A 134 -7.40 -9.67 5.99
C ARG A 134 -8.69 -9.27 6.73
N GLY A 135 -9.80 -9.13 6.01
CA GLY A 135 -11.13 -8.84 6.54
C GLY A 135 -11.37 -7.36 6.86
N GLY A 136 -10.59 -6.45 6.29
CA GLY A 136 -10.77 -5.01 6.41
C GLY A 136 -11.76 -4.44 5.39
N GLU A 137 -12.32 -3.27 5.70
CA GLU A 137 -13.25 -2.54 4.84
C GLU A 137 -12.49 -1.71 3.79
N VAL A 138 -12.64 -2.09 2.53
CA VAL A 138 -12.10 -1.34 1.40
C VAL A 138 -12.96 -0.09 1.19
N PRO A 139 -12.37 1.12 1.12
CA PRO A 139 -13.14 2.33 0.83
C PRO A 139 -13.87 2.20 -0.51
N GLU A 140 -15.17 2.56 -0.52
CA GLU A 140 -15.92 2.70 -1.77
C GLU A 140 -15.23 3.77 -2.61
N GLN A 141 -14.90 3.43 -3.86
CA GLN A 141 -14.38 4.43 -4.79
C GLN A 141 -15.48 5.47 -4.96
N GLU A 142 -15.22 6.71 -4.55
CA GLU A 142 -15.94 7.83 -5.16
C GLU A 142 -15.65 7.70 -6.66
N GLU A 143 -16.64 7.20 -7.42
CA GLU A 143 -16.64 7.31 -8.87
C GLU A 143 -16.25 8.75 -9.16
N GLN A 144 -15.07 8.96 -9.72
CA GLN A 144 -14.81 10.22 -10.40
C GLN A 144 -15.90 10.31 -11.46
N GLU A 145 -16.90 11.17 -11.19
CA GLU A 145 -17.98 11.56 -12.11
C GLU A 145 -17.32 12.35 -13.26
N GLY A 146 -16.53 11.64 -14.04
CA GLY A 146 -15.65 12.13 -15.08
C GLY A 146 -16.02 11.54 -16.42
N ASP A 147 -17.32 11.37 -16.69
CA ASP A 147 -17.83 11.40 -18.07
C ASP A 147 -19.33 11.75 -18.10
N LYS A 148 -19.70 12.94 -17.60
CA LYS A 148 -20.88 13.62 -18.17
C LYS A 148 -20.48 14.10 -19.55
N GLN A 149 -20.57 13.19 -20.50
CA GLN A 149 -20.72 13.50 -21.92
C GLN A 149 -21.85 14.53 -22.04
N LEU A 150 -21.48 15.82 -22.15
CA LEU A 150 -22.41 16.88 -22.50
C LEU A 150 -22.87 16.62 -23.94
N SER A 151 -23.89 15.77 -24.07
CA SER A 151 -24.66 15.65 -25.30
C SER A 151 -25.50 16.92 -25.43
N PHE A 152 -24.94 17.94 -26.06
CA PHE A 152 -25.74 19.03 -26.60
C PHE A 152 -26.56 18.49 -27.77
N SER A 153 -27.81 18.14 -27.49
CA SER A 153 -28.82 17.95 -28.54
C SER A 153 -29.19 19.32 -29.11
N PHE A 154 -29.00 19.50 -30.41
CA PHE A 154 -29.24 20.73 -31.16
C PHE A 154 -30.73 20.94 -31.50
N ALA A 155 -31.62 20.69 -30.53
CA ALA A 155 -33.05 20.73 -30.76
C ALA A 155 -33.83 21.29 -29.55
N ASP A 156 -33.45 22.46 -29.04
CA ASP A 156 -34.42 23.35 -28.37
C ASP A 156 -33.84 24.75 -28.07
N VAL A 157 -33.76 25.62 -29.09
CA VAL A 157 -33.74 27.07 -28.87
C VAL A 157 -34.59 27.72 -29.96
N SER A 158 -35.92 27.63 -29.81
CA SER A 158 -36.86 28.51 -30.51
C SER A 158 -37.70 29.30 -29.51
N LYS A 159 -37.03 30.14 -28.72
CA LYS A 159 -37.55 31.44 -28.23
C LYS A 159 -36.49 32.18 -27.41
N PRO A 160 -36.23 33.47 -27.68
CA PRO A 160 -35.39 34.28 -26.80
C PRO A 160 -36.16 34.62 -25.51
N PRO A 161 -35.49 34.66 -24.34
CA PRO A 161 -36.08 35.18 -23.12
C PRO A 161 -36.30 36.70 -23.24
N GLU A 162 -37.52 37.14 -22.93
CA GLU A 162 -37.88 38.55 -22.88
C GLU A 162 -37.15 39.25 -21.72
N GLY A 163 -36.51 40.39 -22.02
CA GLY A 163 -36.11 41.37 -21.01
C GLY A 163 -34.66 41.30 -20.54
N LEU A 164 -33.71 41.59 -21.44
CA LEU A 164 -32.42 42.19 -21.06
C LEU A 164 -32.01 43.19 -22.17
N PHE A 165 -32.36 44.46 -21.95
CA PHE A 165 -31.93 45.59 -22.77
C PHE A 165 -30.42 45.81 -22.61
N PHE A 166 -29.65 45.72 -23.70
CA PHE A 166 -28.32 46.30 -23.80
C PHE A 166 -28.37 47.52 -24.73
N SER A 167 -28.11 48.69 -24.14
CA SER A 167 -27.80 49.93 -24.85
C SER A 167 -26.39 49.83 -25.44
N TRP A 168 -26.27 49.85 -26.77
CA TRP A 168 -24.99 50.06 -27.45
C TRP A 168 -24.89 51.54 -27.83
N ASP A 169 -23.94 52.25 -27.23
CA ASP A 169 -23.53 53.58 -27.66
C ASP A 169 -22.48 53.44 -28.77
N GLN A 170 -22.87 53.77 -29.99
CA GLN A 170 -22.02 53.83 -31.18
C GLN A 170 -21.85 55.30 -31.54
N ASN A 171 -20.79 55.93 -31.04
CA ASN A 171 -20.31 57.18 -31.62
C ASN A 171 -18.88 57.49 -31.17
N VAL A 172 -17.88 57.08 -31.96
CA VAL A 172 -16.81 58.00 -32.37
C VAL A 172 -16.29 57.56 -33.75
N ALA A 173 -16.25 58.53 -34.65
CA ALA A 173 -15.76 58.47 -36.03
C ALA A 173 -14.23 58.32 -36.13
#